data_AF-A0A1B6ICK4-F1
#
_entry.id   AF-A0A1B6ICK4-F1
#
_cell.length_a   1.000
_cell.length_b   1.000
_cell.length_c   1.000
_cell.angle_alpha   90.00
_cell.angle_beta   90.00
_cell.angle_gamma   90.00
#
_symmetry.space_group_name_H-M   'P 1'
#
loop_
_entity.id
_entity.type
_entity.pdbx_description
1 polymer ?
#
loop_
_entity_poly.entity_id
_entity_poly.type
_entity_poly.pdbx_seq_one_letter_code
_entity_poly.pdbx_strand_id
1 'polypeptide(L)'
;MVFITEELVRKRSEHNDRVISTLEELSLHQEDIEKIEHLQNWCRDLKILLLQSNLIPKIENLNKMKYLEYLNLALNNIELIENLEGCESLQKLDLTLNFIGDLQSVERLKANSHLEELYLSGNPCTDYEGYREYVIATLPQLKSLDGVDIQRSDRIKALQAYGSIKASVIADQLNYRSLLL
;
A
#
# COMPACT_ATOMS: atom_id res chain seq x y z
N MET A 1 17.53 -13.78 -2.97
CA MET A 1 17.29 -12.65 -2.08
C MET A 1 18.12 -11.45 -2.47
N VAL A 2 17.54 -10.62 -3.33
CA VAL A 2 18.06 -9.28 -3.66
C VAL A 2 17.49 -8.28 -2.64
N PHE A 3 18.36 -7.46 -2.08
CA PHE A 3 18.01 -6.46 -1.07
C PHE A 3 18.35 -5.06 -1.55
N ILE A 4 17.71 -4.06 -0.95
CA ILE A 4 18.08 -2.66 -1.16
C ILE A 4 19.40 -2.38 -0.44
N THR A 5 20.46 -2.11 -1.22
CA THR A 5 21.78 -1.75 -0.68
C THR A 5 22.01 -0.25 -0.74
N GLU A 6 22.87 0.28 0.13
CA GLU A 6 23.24 1.69 0.11
C GLU A 6 23.88 2.09 -1.23
N GLU A 7 24.69 1.19 -1.80
CA GLU A 7 25.33 1.39 -3.10
C GLU A 7 24.29 1.51 -4.23
N LEU A 8 23.26 0.65 -4.22
CA LEU A 8 22.15 0.74 -5.19
C LEU A 8 21.43 2.09 -5.07
N VAL A 9 21.12 2.52 -3.86
CA VAL A 9 20.48 3.83 -3.62
C VAL A 9 21.38 4.96 -4.12
N ARG A 10 22.67 4.96 -3.77
CA ARG A 10 23.63 5.97 -4.24
C ARG A 10 23.76 6.02 -5.76
N LYS A 11 23.76 4.85 -6.42
CA LYS A 11 23.77 4.74 -7.88
C LYS A 11 22.50 5.33 -8.51
N ARG A 12 21.35 5.17 -7.87
CA ARG A 12 20.07 5.72 -8.35
C ARG A 12 19.89 7.21 -8.03
N SER A 13 20.69 7.76 -7.11
CA SER A 13 20.74 9.18 -6.76
C SER A 13 21.83 9.98 -7.48
N GLU A 14 22.26 9.59 -8.68
CA GLU A 14 23.32 10.30 -9.42
C GLU A 14 22.98 11.76 -9.72
N HIS A 15 21.70 12.08 -9.91
CA HIS A 15 21.23 13.46 -10.09
C HIS A 15 21.23 14.29 -8.80
N ASN A 16 21.51 13.67 -7.64
CA ASN A 16 21.62 14.31 -6.34
C ASN A 16 23.03 14.15 -5.75
N ASP A 17 24.06 14.18 -6.60
CA ASP A 17 25.47 14.00 -6.21
C ASP A 17 25.75 12.75 -5.36
N ARG A 18 24.92 11.70 -5.51
CA ARG A 18 24.95 10.46 -4.70
C ARG A 18 24.73 10.70 -3.21
N VAL A 19 24.22 11.88 -2.82
CA VAL A 19 23.75 12.18 -1.48
C VAL A 19 22.38 11.56 -1.32
N ILE A 20 22.22 10.71 -0.31
CA ILE A 20 20.98 9.94 -0.07
C ILE A 20 20.20 10.45 1.14
N SER A 21 20.84 11.23 2.02
CA SER A 21 20.22 11.75 3.24
C SER A 21 19.13 12.78 3.00
N THR A 22 19.24 13.55 1.92
CA THR A 22 18.28 14.61 1.53
C THR A 22 17.45 14.22 0.32
N LEU A 23 17.46 12.93 -0.05
CA LEU A 23 16.76 12.45 -1.23
C LEU A 23 15.25 12.51 -1.00
N GLU A 24 14.52 13.19 -1.87
CA GLU A 24 13.06 13.28 -1.79
C GLU A 24 12.35 12.25 -2.68
N GLU A 25 12.99 11.77 -3.75
CA GLU A 25 12.44 10.78 -4.68
C GLU A 25 13.46 9.67 -4.96
N LEU A 26 13.01 8.41 -4.86
CA LEU A 26 13.83 7.24 -5.12
C LEU A 26 13.06 6.25 -5.99
N SER A 27 13.66 5.92 -7.14
CA SER A 27 13.14 4.92 -8.06
C SER A 27 14.02 3.68 -8.08
N LEU A 28 13.40 2.56 -7.72
CA LEU A 28 13.99 1.22 -7.61
C LEU A 28 13.08 0.19 -8.30
N HIS A 29 12.53 0.54 -9.45
CA HIS A 29 11.70 -0.37 -10.24
C HIS A 29 12.55 -1.40 -10.99
N GLN A 30 12.06 -2.63 -11.12
CA GLN A 30 12.70 -3.69 -11.91
C GLN A 30 14.14 -4.03 -11.43
N GLU A 31 14.31 -4.15 -10.11
CA GLU A 31 15.59 -4.48 -9.47
C GLU A 31 15.58 -5.88 -8.85
N ASP A 32 14.55 -6.68 -9.13
CA ASP A 32 14.30 -8.00 -8.54
C ASP A 32 14.31 -8.00 -6.99
N ILE A 33 14.00 -6.85 -6.36
CA ILE A 33 14.07 -6.69 -4.90
C ILE A 33 13.08 -7.64 -4.24
N GLU A 34 13.58 -8.45 -3.31
CA GLU A 34 12.78 -9.38 -2.52
C GLU A 34 12.48 -8.85 -1.11
N LYS A 35 13.17 -7.78 -0.68
CA LYS A 35 13.01 -7.25 0.68
C LYS A 35 13.28 -5.75 0.82
N ILE A 36 12.39 -5.04 1.51
CA ILE A 36 12.57 -3.63 1.87
C ILE A 36 13.35 -3.54 3.18
N GLU A 37 14.58 -3.04 3.13
CA GLU A 37 15.41 -2.82 4.31
C GLU A 37 16.18 -1.49 4.24
N HIS A 38 16.53 -0.97 5.42
CA HIS A 38 17.47 0.14 5.63
C HIS A 38 17.13 1.52 5.02
N LEU A 39 16.12 1.65 4.16
CA LEU A 39 15.70 2.93 3.57
C LEU A 39 15.46 4.02 4.62
N GLN A 40 14.76 3.69 5.71
CA GLN A 40 14.52 4.59 6.84
C GLN A 40 15.80 5.09 7.56
N ASN A 41 16.94 4.43 7.37
CA ASN A 41 18.22 4.85 7.94
C ASN A 41 18.94 5.85 7.02
N TRP A 42 18.78 5.68 5.71
CA TRP A 42 19.52 6.43 4.69
C TRP A 42 18.74 7.64 4.16
N CYS A 43 17.45 7.47 3.87
CA CYS A 43 16.62 8.43 3.14
C CYS A 43 15.42 8.85 4.02
N ARG A 44 15.68 9.62 5.08
CA ARG A 44 14.64 10.01 6.05
C ARG A 44 13.64 11.03 5.51
N ASP A 45 14.07 11.83 4.54
CA ASP A 45 13.30 12.93 3.94
C ASP A 45 12.58 12.50 2.66
N LEU A 46 12.55 11.19 2.37
CA LEU A 46 11.95 10.66 1.15
C LEU A 46 10.44 10.88 1.14
N LYS A 47 9.95 11.49 0.06
CA LYS A 47 8.53 11.76 -0.22
C LYS A 47 7.94 10.78 -1.23
N ILE A 48 8.73 10.34 -2.20
CA ILE A 48 8.29 9.45 -3.27
C ILE A 48 9.19 8.20 -3.31
N LEU A 49 8.59 7.03 -3.17
CA LEU A 49 9.26 5.74 -3.27
C LEU A 49 8.58 4.87 -4.32
N LEU A 50 9.33 4.58 -5.39
CA LEU A 50 8.86 3.77 -6.52
C LEU A 50 9.56 2.41 -6.50
N LEU A 51 8.81 1.37 -6.14
CA LEU A 51 9.26 -0.03 -5.98
C LEU A 51 8.49 -0.98 -6.89
N GLN A 52 7.86 -0.48 -7.95
CA GLN A 52 7.05 -1.32 -8.84
C GLN A 52 7.87 -2.36 -9.60
N SER A 53 7.23 -3.48 -9.96
CA SER A 53 7.86 -4.58 -10.70
C SER A 53 9.08 -5.17 -9.98
N ASN A 54 8.88 -5.55 -8.71
CA ASN A 54 9.86 -6.27 -7.90
C ASN A 54 9.22 -7.55 -7.35
N LEU A 55 9.90 -8.24 -6.43
CA LEU A 55 9.48 -9.53 -5.86
C LEU A 55 9.19 -9.43 -4.36
N ILE A 56 8.76 -8.25 -3.90
CA ILE A 56 8.59 -7.96 -2.47
C ILE A 56 7.34 -8.69 -1.94
N PRO A 57 7.46 -9.62 -0.98
CA PRO A 57 6.32 -10.37 -0.46
C PRO A 57 5.60 -9.64 0.69
N LYS A 58 6.26 -8.65 1.31
CA LYS A 58 5.80 -8.02 2.55
C LYS A 58 6.24 -6.56 2.64
N ILE A 59 5.32 -5.72 3.10
CA ILE A 59 5.62 -4.33 3.46
C ILE A 59 6.26 -4.33 4.83
N GLU A 60 7.52 -3.86 4.92
CA GLU A 60 8.26 -3.78 6.18
C GLU A 60 9.28 -2.64 6.15
N ASN A 61 9.75 -2.22 7.33
CA ASN A 61 10.80 -1.21 7.48
C ASN A 61 10.51 0.19 6.91
N LEU A 62 9.23 0.53 6.68
CA LEU A 62 8.77 1.85 6.23
C LEU A 62 8.18 2.71 7.35
N ASN A 63 7.98 2.15 8.55
CA ASN A 63 7.23 2.76 9.66
C ASN A 63 7.85 4.04 10.24
N LYS A 64 9.06 4.44 9.83
CA LYS A 64 9.71 5.70 10.25
C LYS A 64 9.74 6.76 9.14
N MET A 65 9.20 6.47 7.96
CA MET A 65 9.22 7.37 6.80
C MET A 65 8.07 8.37 6.87
N LYS A 66 8.14 9.29 7.85
CA LYS A 66 7.07 10.26 8.17
C LYS A 66 6.70 11.17 7.02
N TYR A 67 7.66 11.49 6.14
CA TYR A 67 7.48 12.38 5.00
C TYR A 67 7.08 11.66 3.71
N LEU A 68 6.93 10.33 3.73
CA LEU A 68 6.55 9.58 2.54
C LEU A 68 5.11 9.95 2.14
N GLU A 69 4.94 10.55 0.97
CA GLU A 69 3.69 11.02 0.40
C GLU A 69 3.15 10.04 -0.66
N TYR A 70 4.03 9.44 -1.44
CA TYR A 70 3.67 8.47 -2.47
C TYR A 70 4.53 7.20 -2.36
N LEU A 71 3.85 6.06 -2.21
CA LEU A 71 4.43 4.73 -2.26
C LEU A 71 3.83 3.94 -3.43
N ASN A 72 4.68 3.55 -4.38
CA ASN A 72 4.30 2.63 -5.45
C ASN A 72 4.92 1.25 -5.22
N LEU A 73 4.06 0.27 -4.98
CA LEU A 73 4.40 -1.15 -4.81
C LEU A 73 3.66 -2.03 -5.82
N ALA A 74 3.21 -1.47 -6.94
CA ALA A 74 2.50 -2.23 -7.96
C ALA A 74 3.38 -3.37 -8.53
N LEU A 75 2.77 -4.46 -8.99
CA LEU A 75 3.48 -5.61 -9.57
C LEU A 75 4.54 -6.16 -8.60
N ASN A 76 4.12 -6.53 -7.39
CA ASN A 76 4.94 -7.19 -6.38
C ASN A 76 4.22 -8.46 -5.86
N ASN A 77 4.76 -9.10 -4.82
CA ASN A 77 4.20 -10.31 -4.22
C ASN A 77 3.50 -10.05 -2.88
N ILE A 78 3.01 -8.83 -2.63
CA ILE A 78 2.46 -8.45 -1.32
C ILE A 78 1.14 -9.16 -1.05
N GLU A 79 1.04 -9.84 0.09
CA GLU A 79 -0.18 -10.55 0.49
C GLU A 79 -1.00 -9.81 1.56
N LEU A 80 -0.40 -8.82 2.24
CA LEU A 80 -1.01 -8.14 3.37
C LEU A 80 -0.60 -6.66 3.44
N ILE A 81 -1.59 -5.80 3.74
CA ILE A 81 -1.35 -4.40 4.05
C ILE A 81 -0.98 -4.27 5.53
N GLU A 82 0.27 -3.91 5.81
CA GLU A 82 0.80 -3.77 7.16
C GLU A 82 2.01 -2.81 7.18
N ASN A 83 2.41 -2.38 8.39
CA ASN A 83 3.64 -1.60 8.65
C ASN A 83 3.70 -0.23 7.96
N LEU A 84 2.55 0.36 7.65
CA LEU A 84 2.41 1.69 7.06
C LEU A 84 1.89 2.74 8.07
N GLU A 85 1.53 2.33 9.29
CA GLU A 85 0.89 3.19 10.29
C GLU A 85 1.74 4.41 10.68
N GLY A 86 3.06 4.35 10.51
CA GLY A 86 3.98 5.47 10.77
C GLY A 86 4.27 6.39 9.56
N CYS A 87 3.71 6.10 8.39
CA CYS A 87 3.81 6.97 7.20
C CYS A 87 2.72 8.06 7.27
N GLU A 88 2.91 9.02 8.17
CA GLU A 88 1.90 10.03 8.53
C GLU A 88 1.49 10.96 7.37
N SER A 89 2.41 11.21 6.43
CA SER A 89 2.18 12.07 5.26
C SER A 89 1.68 11.32 4.01
N LEU A 90 1.44 10.01 4.11
CA LEU A 90 1.09 9.18 2.96
C LEU A 90 -0.24 9.63 2.35
N GLN A 91 -0.20 10.03 1.08
CA GLN A 91 -1.34 10.52 0.30
C GLN A 91 -1.75 9.56 -0.81
N LYS A 92 -0.79 8.85 -1.40
CA LYS A 92 -1.02 7.91 -2.49
C LYS A 92 -0.34 6.57 -2.22
N LEU A 93 -1.10 5.50 -2.32
CA LEU A 93 -0.61 4.13 -2.20
C LEU A 93 -1.08 3.29 -3.38
N ASP A 94 -0.12 2.79 -4.16
CA ASP A 94 -0.39 1.90 -5.28
C ASP A 94 0.06 0.47 -4.95
N LEU A 95 -0.90 -0.44 -4.85
CA LEU A 95 -0.74 -1.86 -4.60
C LEU A 95 -1.31 -2.69 -5.75
N THR A 96 -1.50 -2.08 -6.93
CA THR A 96 -2.03 -2.73 -8.13
C THR A 96 -1.26 -4.02 -8.46
N LEU A 97 -1.98 -5.09 -8.83
CA LEU A 97 -1.39 -6.38 -9.22
C LEU A 97 -0.42 -6.94 -8.17
N ASN A 98 -0.93 -7.12 -6.95
CA ASN A 98 -0.30 -7.87 -5.86
C ASN A 98 -1.17 -9.09 -5.50
N PHE A 99 -0.91 -9.73 -4.36
CA PHE A 99 -1.59 -10.94 -3.91
C PHE A 99 -2.37 -10.71 -2.61
N ILE A 100 -2.84 -9.48 -2.37
CA ILE A 100 -3.56 -9.12 -1.15
C ILE A 100 -4.89 -9.87 -1.12
N GLY A 101 -4.99 -10.88 -0.26
CA GLY A 101 -6.21 -11.69 -0.09
C GLY A 101 -7.05 -11.29 1.12
N ASP A 102 -6.44 -10.70 2.15
CA ASP A 102 -7.13 -10.24 3.35
C ASP A 102 -7.61 -8.79 3.18
N LEU A 103 -8.87 -8.61 2.80
CA LEU A 103 -9.48 -7.31 2.64
C LEU A 103 -9.52 -6.53 3.96
N GLN A 104 -9.62 -7.20 5.11
CA GLN A 104 -9.61 -6.51 6.41
C GLN A 104 -8.28 -5.81 6.72
N SER A 105 -7.19 -6.17 6.02
CA SER A 105 -5.90 -5.48 6.18
C SER A 105 -5.95 -4.00 5.82
N VAL A 106 -6.91 -3.57 4.98
CA VAL A 106 -7.14 -2.14 4.69
C VAL A 106 -7.49 -1.34 5.94
N GLU A 107 -7.99 -1.97 7.01
CA GLU A 107 -8.27 -1.29 8.28
C GLU A 107 -7.01 -0.66 8.91
N ARG A 108 -5.81 -1.18 8.58
CA ARG A 108 -4.54 -0.59 9.04
C ARG A 108 -4.30 0.81 8.49
N LEU A 109 -4.81 1.09 7.29
CA LEU A 109 -4.69 2.39 6.64
C LEU A 109 -5.55 3.49 7.29
N LYS A 110 -6.39 3.16 8.27
CA LYS A 110 -7.07 4.16 9.12
C LYS A 110 -6.08 5.07 9.84
N ALA A 111 -4.87 4.59 10.12
CA ALA A 111 -3.80 5.39 10.73
C ALA A 111 -3.27 6.48 9.79
N ASN A 112 -3.37 6.30 8.47
CA ASN A 112 -2.90 7.24 7.47
C ASN A 112 -4.01 8.26 7.13
N SER A 113 -4.14 9.30 7.96
CA SER A 113 -5.21 10.30 7.86
C SER A 113 -5.18 11.14 6.59
N HIS A 114 -4.02 11.24 5.93
CA HIS A 114 -3.81 11.98 4.69
C HIS A 114 -3.97 11.12 3.44
N LEU A 115 -4.25 9.81 3.56
CA LEU A 115 -4.34 8.93 2.40
C LEU A 115 -5.58 9.27 1.57
N GLU A 116 -5.35 9.74 0.34
CA GLU A 116 -6.40 10.21 -0.57
C GLU A 116 -6.62 9.25 -1.75
N GLU A 117 -5.57 8.58 -2.21
CA GLU A 117 -5.62 7.67 -3.36
C GLU A 117 -5.10 6.27 -2.99
N LEU A 118 -5.91 5.25 -3.27
CA LEU A 118 -5.57 3.86 -3.06
C LEU A 118 -5.88 3.05 -4.32
N TYR A 119 -4.93 2.23 -4.74
CA TYR A 119 -5.10 1.31 -5.87
C TYR A 119 -4.85 -0.12 -5.38
N LEU A 120 -5.85 -0.98 -5.54
CA LEU A 120 -5.84 -2.39 -5.17
C LEU A 120 -6.26 -3.29 -6.32
N SER A 121 -6.53 -2.72 -7.50
CA SER A 121 -6.92 -3.43 -8.72
C SER A 121 -6.00 -4.63 -9.00
N GLY A 122 -6.59 -5.78 -9.29
CA GLY A 122 -5.84 -7.00 -9.60
C GLY A 122 -5.26 -7.72 -8.38
N ASN A 123 -5.80 -7.47 -7.19
CA ASN A 123 -5.56 -8.28 -5.99
C ASN A 123 -6.75 -9.21 -5.72
N PRO A 124 -6.55 -10.41 -5.16
CA PRO A 124 -7.66 -11.32 -4.81
C PRO A 124 -8.73 -10.68 -3.90
N CYS A 125 -8.36 -9.71 -3.05
CA CYS A 125 -9.31 -9.01 -2.19
C CYS A 125 -10.34 -8.15 -2.94
N THR A 126 -10.13 -7.86 -4.23
CA THR A 126 -11.10 -7.10 -5.03
C THR A 126 -12.28 -7.95 -5.50
N ASP A 127 -12.19 -9.27 -5.37
CA ASP A 127 -13.23 -10.20 -5.83
C ASP A 127 -14.36 -10.39 -4.80
N TYR A 128 -14.20 -9.90 -3.56
CA TYR A 128 -15.27 -9.97 -2.56
C TYR A 128 -16.46 -9.09 -2.96
N GLU A 129 -17.67 -9.61 -2.77
CA GLU A 129 -18.90 -8.83 -2.97
C GLU A 129 -18.94 -7.66 -1.99
N GLY A 130 -19.18 -6.45 -2.52
CA GLY A 130 -19.16 -5.22 -1.72
C GLY A 130 -17.75 -4.72 -1.36
N TYR A 131 -16.69 -5.23 -2.01
CA TYR A 131 -15.31 -4.77 -1.86
C TYR A 131 -15.19 -3.23 -1.81
N ARG A 132 -15.73 -2.55 -2.83
CA ARG A 132 -15.61 -1.10 -2.97
C ARG A 132 -16.28 -0.38 -1.82
N GLU A 133 -17.51 -0.76 -1.48
CA GLU A 133 -18.28 -0.22 -0.37
C GLU A 133 -17.57 -0.47 0.98
N TYR A 134 -17.01 -1.66 1.18
CA TYR A 134 -16.25 -1.99 2.38
C TYR A 134 -15.06 -1.05 2.55
N VAL A 135 -14.25 -0.85 1.51
CA VAL A 135 -13.08 0.05 1.56
C VAL A 135 -13.52 1.50 1.80
N ILE A 136 -14.52 1.99 1.06
CA ILE A 136 -15.04 3.36 1.19
C ILE A 136 -15.57 3.65 2.60
N ALA A 137 -16.31 2.70 3.20
CA ALA A 137 -16.83 2.84 4.55
C ALA A 137 -15.73 2.71 5.62
N THR A 138 -14.70 1.92 5.34
CA THR A 138 -13.57 1.69 6.25
C THR A 138 -12.59 2.87 6.28
N LEU A 139 -12.38 3.53 5.14
CA LEU A 139 -11.40 4.61 4.95
C LEU A 139 -12.10 5.92 4.55
N PRO A 140 -12.70 6.65 5.51
CA PRO A 140 -13.45 7.87 5.22
C PRO A 140 -12.60 9.00 4.64
N GLN A 141 -11.28 8.99 4.83
CA GLN A 141 -10.34 9.98 4.28
C GLN A 141 -10.12 9.84 2.77
N LEU A 142 -10.36 8.66 2.19
CA LEU A 142 -10.00 8.33 0.82
C LEU A 142 -10.84 9.11 -0.20
N LYS A 143 -10.23 9.75 -1.20
CA LYS A 143 -10.92 10.50 -2.27
C LYS A 143 -11.09 9.70 -3.54
N SER A 144 -10.17 8.79 -3.84
CA SER A 144 -10.22 7.93 -5.04
C SER A 144 -9.81 6.50 -4.69
N LEU A 145 -10.51 5.54 -5.28
CA LEU A 145 -10.22 4.11 -5.15
C LEU A 145 -10.20 3.49 -6.55
N ASP A 146 -9.08 2.84 -6.89
CA ASP A 146 -8.85 2.19 -8.18
C ASP A 146 -9.03 3.14 -9.38
N GLY A 147 -8.57 4.38 -9.22
CA GLY A 147 -8.68 5.42 -10.25
C GLY A 147 -10.09 5.98 -10.43
N VAL A 148 -11.04 5.61 -9.57
CA VAL A 148 -12.42 6.11 -9.59
C VAL A 148 -12.70 6.95 -8.36
N ASP A 149 -13.05 8.22 -8.59
CA ASP A 149 -13.41 9.18 -7.55
C ASP A 149 -14.58 8.69 -6.68
N ILE A 150 -14.48 8.93 -5.38
CA ILE A 150 -15.49 8.57 -4.39
C ILE A 150 -16.43 9.75 -4.18
N GLN A 151 -17.66 9.62 -4.67
CA GLN A 151 -18.68 10.64 -4.52
C GLN A 151 -19.37 10.51 -3.15
N ARG A 152 -20.04 11.59 -2.73
CA ARG A 152 -20.83 11.58 -1.49
C ARG A 152 -21.91 10.49 -1.49
N SER A 153 -22.52 10.23 -2.63
CA SER A 153 -23.52 9.16 -2.80
C SER A 153 -22.93 7.77 -2.51
N ASP A 154 -21.68 7.54 -2.91
CA ASP A 154 -21.02 6.25 -2.70
C ASP A 154 -20.78 6.02 -1.22
N ARG A 155 -20.36 7.06 -0.50
CA ARG A 155 -20.20 7.00 0.97
C ARG A 155 -21.49 6.68 1.69
N ILE A 156 -22.61 7.29 1.29
CA ILE A 156 -23.91 7.04 1.93
C ILE A 156 -24.31 5.58 1.73
N LYS A 157 -24.21 5.06 0.50
CA LYS A 157 -24.52 3.66 0.19
C LYS A 157 -23.61 2.71 0.96
N ALA A 158 -22.30 2.98 0.96
CA ALA A 158 -21.30 2.18 1.65
C ALA A 158 -21.60 2.10 3.16
N LEU A 159 -21.87 3.23 3.82
CA LEU A 159 -22.18 3.27 5.25
C LEU A 159 -23.49 2.57 5.60
N GLN A 160 -24.52 2.67 4.76
CA GLN A 160 -25.81 1.98 4.98
C GLN A 160 -25.67 0.46 4.94
N ALA A 161 -24.82 -0.06 4.06
CA ALA A 161 -24.59 -1.50 3.89
C ALA A 161 -23.38 -2.03 4.68
N TYR A 162 -22.63 -1.17 5.37
CA TYR A 162 -21.32 -1.54 5.92
C TYR A 162 -21.37 -2.72 6.89
N GLY A 163 -22.37 -2.76 7.78
CA GLY A 163 -22.51 -3.85 8.76
C GLY A 163 -22.70 -5.22 8.11
N SER A 164 -23.57 -5.32 7.10
CA SER A 164 -23.82 -6.57 6.37
C SER A 164 -22.64 -6.96 5.49
N ILE A 165 -22.04 -6.00 4.77
CA ILE A 165 -20.88 -6.25 3.91
C ILE A 165 -19.70 -6.74 4.74
N LYS A 166 -19.39 -6.06 5.86
CA LYS A 166 -18.32 -6.49 6.75
C LYS A 166 -18.51 -7.91 7.26
N ALA A 167 -19.74 -8.29 7.64
CA ALA A 167 -20.04 -9.65 8.07
C ALA A 167 -19.83 -10.68 6.94
N SER A 168 -20.25 -10.36 5.71
CA SER A 168 -20.05 -11.23 4.54
C SER A 168 -18.56 -11.43 4.24
N VAL A 169 -17.80 -10.34 4.13
CA VAL A 169 -16.36 -10.37 3.85
C VAL A 169 -15.61 -11.22 4.89
N ILE A 170 -15.95 -11.07 6.18
CA ILE A 170 -15.36 -11.88 7.24
C ILE A 170 -15.70 -13.37 7.06
N ALA A 171 -16.95 -13.70 6.75
CA ALA A 171 -17.37 -15.08 6.53
C ALA A 171 -16.69 -15.71 5.31
N ASP A 172 -16.64 -14.99 4.19
CA ASP A 172 -16.02 -15.44 2.94
C ASP A 172 -14.51 -15.66 3.11
N GLN A 173 -13.83 -14.75 3.80
CA GLN A 173 -12.41 -14.92 4.14
C GLN A 173 -12.16 -16.14 5.03
N LEU A 174 -13.02 -16.42 6.02
CA LEU A 174 -12.90 -17.59 6.88
C LEU A 174 -13.11 -18.88 6.08
N ASN A 175 -14.10 -18.90 5.18
CA ASN A 175 -14.35 -20.02 4.29
C ASN A 175 -13.13 -20.29 3.39
N TYR A 176 -12.59 -19.25 2.76
CA TYR A 176 -11.40 -19.38 1.92
C TYR A 176 -10.19 -19.94 2.68
N ARG A 177 -9.93 -19.44 3.91
CA ARG A 177 -8.85 -19.96 4.77
C ARG A 177 -9.06 -21.42 5.16
N SER A 178 -10.30 -21.82 5.39
CA SER A 178 -10.62 -23.21 5.74
C SER A 178 -10.45 -24.20 4.58
N LEU A 179 -10.53 -23.74 3.33
CA LEU A 179 -10.31 -24.55 2.13
C LEU A 179 -8.83 -24.77 1.81
N LEU A 180 -7.94 -23.97 2.41
CA LEU A 180 -6.49 -24.05 2.26
C LEU A 180 -5.79 -24.88 3.36
N LEU A 181 -6.54 -25.34 4.36
CA LEU A 181 -6.07 -26.21 5.46
C LEU A 181 -6.56 -27.65 5.26
#